data_AF-A0A5N7MRC9-F1
#
_entry.id   AF-A0A5N7MRC9-F1
#
_cell.length_a   1.000
_cell.length_b   1.000
_cell.length_c   1.000
_cell.angle_alpha   90.00
_cell.angle_beta   90.00
_cell.angle_gamma   90.00
#
_symmetry.space_group_name_H-M   'P 1'
#
loop_
_entity.id
_entity.type
_entity.pdbx_description
1 polymer ?
#
loop_
_entity_poly.entity_id
_entity_poly.type
_entity_poly.pdbx_seq_one_letter_code
_entity_poly.pdbx_strand_id
1 'polypeptide(L)'
;MNGQERSEENFRAFRNWVSGKSDSEFREMVGQGRLNRGEICRECNFSRSVLTQNPRVKEALHQLEERLRNSGVLPTLAAPGNLPPLRTKGQIQASSDAERLKRLEAENSALRVELADLREQLKRFKAIESVLAETGRLPR
;
A
#
# COMPACT_ATOMS: atom_id res chain seq x y z
N MET A 1 30.79 23.69 -6.09
CA MET A 1 29.54 23.00 -6.50
C MET A 1 28.95 23.72 -7.70
N ASN A 2 29.23 23.20 -8.88
CA ASN A 2 28.73 23.74 -10.13
C ASN A 2 27.27 23.33 -10.36
N GLY A 3 26.54 24.06 -11.20
CA GLY A 3 25.13 23.73 -11.52
C GLY A 3 24.97 22.33 -12.13
N GLN A 4 25.97 21.88 -12.92
CA GLN A 4 25.99 20.55 -13.54
C GLN A 4 26.19 19.42 -12.52
N GLU A 5 27.07 19.60 -11.53
CA GLU A 5 27.32 18.61 -10.47
C GLU A 5 26.06 18.38 -9.63
N ARG A 6 25.36 19.46 -9.25
CA ARG A 6 24.08 19.37 -8.55
C ARG A 6 23.00 18.69 -9.39
N SER A 7 22.98 18.95 -10.69
CA SER A 7 22.05 18.29 -11.61
C SER A 7 22.29 16.78 -11.66
N GLU A 8 23.55 16.35 -11.62
CA GLU A 8 23.91 14.93 -11.62
C GLU A 8 23.61 14.24 -10.29
N GLU A 9 23.91 14.91 -9.16
CA GLU A 9 23.60 14.41 -7.83
C GLU A 9 22.10 14.15 -7.65
N ASN A 10 21.26 15.10 -8.06
CA ASN A 10 19.81 14.94 -8.05
C ASN A 10 19.32 13.77 -8.91
N PHE A 11 19.95 13.56 -10.07
CA PHE A 11 19.61 12.45 -10.95
C PHE A 11 20.00 11.10 -10.34
N ARG A 12 21.17 11.02 -9.69
CA ARG A 12 21.61 9.83 -8.95
C ARG A 12 20.68 9.52 -7.78
N ALA A 13 20.30 10.53 -7.00
CA ALA A 13 19.33 10.39 -5.92
C ALA A 13 18.00 9.83 -6.42
N PHE A 14 17.47 10.38 -7.52
CA PHE A 14 16.25 9.87 -8.15
C PHE A 14 16.38 8.41 -8.61
N ARG A 15 17.49 8.03 -9.26
CA ARG A 15 17.70 6.64 -9.70
C ARG A 15 17.81 5.66 -8.54
N ASN A 16 18.52 6.03 -7.48
CA ASN A 16 18.65 5.19 -6.29
C ASN A 16 17.29 4.98 -5.63
N TRP A 17 16.48 6.03 -5.55
CA TRP A 17 15.11 5.97 -5.08
C TRP A 17 14.24 5.03 -5.92
N VAL A 18 14.31 5.12 -7.26
CA VAL A 18 13.57 4.22 -8.15
C VAL A 18 13.97 2.76 -7.97
N SER A 19 15.27 2.48 -7.88
CA SER A 19 15.79 1.11 -7.72
C SER A 19 15.49 0.52 -6.34
N GLY A 20 15.33 1.36 -5.31
CA GLY A 20 15.02 0.94 -3.95
C GLY A 20 13.54 0.63 -3.70
N LYS A 21 12.65 0.97 -4.64
CA LYS A 21 11.20 0.80 -4.49
C LYS A 21 10.63 -0.33 -5.31
N SER A 22 9.61 -0.96 -4.73
CA SER A 22 8.81 -1.99 -5.39
C SER A 22 7.55 -1.41 -6.07
N ASP A 23 7.01 -2.16 -7.03
CA ASP A 23 5.77 -1.80 -7.74
C ASP A 23 4.55 -1.64 -6.81
N SER A 24 4.53 -2.32 -5.65
CA SER A 24 3.51 -2.12 -4.61
C SER A 24 3.65 -0.78 -3.89
N GLU A 25 4.86 -0.37 -3.54
CA GLU A 25 5.08 0.94 -2.91
C GLU A 25 4.76 2.08 -3.88
N PHE A 26 5.10 1.93 -5.17
CA PHE A 26 4.69 2.89 -6.17
C PHE A 26 3.16 3.02 -6.27
N ARG A 27 2.41 1.94 -6.01
CA ARG A 27 0.93 1.94 -6.01
C ARG A 27 0.37 2.79 -4.87
N GLU A 28 0.96 2.70 -3.68
CA GLU A 28 0.54 3.53 -2.53
C GLU A 28 0.82 5.01 -2.76
N MET A 29 1.86 5.33 -3.52
CA MET A 29 2.26 6.70 -3.90
C MET A 29 1.47 7.29 -5.09
N VAL A 30 0.50 6.56 -5.66
CA VAL A 30 -0.30 7.06 -6.79
C VAL A 30 -1.36 8.05 -6.29
N GLY A 31 -1.26 9.30 -6.74
CA GLY A 31 -2.25 10.35 -6.49
C GLY A 31 -2.79 10.94 -7.79
N GLN A 32 -4.11 10.99 -7.96
CA GLN A 32 -4.77 11.59 -9.13
C GLN A 32 -4.24 11.05 -10.49
N GLY A 33 -3.91 9.77 -10.57
CA GLY A 33 -3.44 9.11 -11.80
C GLY A 33 -1.99 9.40 -12.20
N ARG A 34 -1.18 9.95 -11.29
CA ARG A 34 0.26 10.16 -11.44
C ARG A 34 0.98 9.88 -10.13
N LEU A 35 2.31 9.74 -10.16
CA LEU A 35 3.07 9.62 -8.91
C LEU A 35 3.03 10.93 -8.13
N ASN A 36 2.86 10.85 -6.81
CA ASN A 36 2.82 12.01 -5.95
C ASN A 36 4.17 12.76 -5.96
N ARG A 37 4.22 13.89 -6.67
CA ARG A 37 5.44 14.71 -6.79
C ARG A 37 5.97 15.19 -5.44
N GLY A 38 5.09 15.42 -4.46
CA GLY A 38 5.49 15.86 -3.13
C GLY A 38 6.24 14.79 -2.36
N GLU A 39 5.77 13.55 -2.41
CA GLU A 39 6.46 12.40 -1.79
C GLU A 39 7.78 12.09 -2.49
N ILE A 40 7.81 12.12 -3.82
CA ILE A 40 9.06 11.95 -4.58
C ILE A 40 10.13 12.95 -4.12
N CYS A 41 9.76 14.23 -3.96
CA CYS A 41 10.70 15.27 -3.51
C CYS A 41 11.20 15.02 -2.07
N ARG A 42 10.31 14.57 -1.17
CA ARG A 42 10.69 14.26 0.21
C ARG A 42 11.66 13.08 0.27
N GLU A 43 11.37 12.01 -0.45
CA GLU A 43 12.20 10.81 -0.42
C GLU A 43 13.54 10.98 -1.15
N CYS A 44 13.55 11.70 -2.27
CA CYS A 44 14.78 11.99 -2.99
C CYS A 44 15.58 13.17 -2.40
N ASN A 45 15.06 13.80 -1.34
CA ASN A 45 15.67 14.94 -0.65
C ASN A 45 16.06 16.10 -1.59
N PHE A 46 15.21 16.43 -2.55
CA PHE A 46 15.41 17.56 -3.46
C PHE A 46 14.17 18.43 -3.62
N SER A 47 14.36 19.66 -4.10
CA SER A 47 13.27 20.61 -4.28
C SER A 47 12.39 20.25 -5.49
N ARG A 48 11.12 20.66 -5.45
CA ARG A 48 10.18 20.45 -6.56
C ARG A 48 10.66 21.04 -7.88
N SER A 49 11.46 22.10 -7.83
CA SER A 49 12.10 22.72 -9.00
C SER A 49 13.02 21.78 -9.77
N VAL A 50 13.61 20.77 -9.12
CA VAL A 50 14.45 19.78 -9.79
C VAL A 50 13.65 18.94 -10.79
N LEU A 51 12.39 18.60 -10.47
CA LEU A 51 11.52 17.84 -11.37
C LEU A 51 11.17 18.61 -12.66
N THR A 52 11.25 19.94 -12.65
CA THR A 52 10.94 20.79 -13.80
C THR A 52 12.18 21.32 -14.52
N GLN A 53 13.21 21.72 -13.78
CA GLN A 53 14.42 22.34 -14.32
C GLN A 53 15.47 21.33 -14.80
N ASN A 54 15.53 20.14 -14.20
CA ASN A 54 16.49 19.11 -14.60
C ASN A 54 15.89 18.20 -15.67
N PRO A 55 16.29 18.33 -16.96
CA PRO A 55 15.70 17.54 -18.04
C PRO A 55 15.93 16.04 -17.87
N ARG A 56 17.03 15.63 -17.23
CA ARG A 56 17.32 14.20 -16.98
C ARG A 56 16.36 13.58 -15.98
N VAL A 57 16.05 14.30 -14.91
CA VAL A 57 15.09 13.83 -13.89
C VAL A 57 13.68 13.82 -14.48
N LYS A 58 13.32 14.84 -15.26
CA LYS A 58 12.03 14.90 -15.95
C LYS A 58 11.81 13.71 -16.88
N GLU A 59 12.81 13.39 -17.69
CA GLU A 59 12.77 12.25 -18.61
C GLU A 59 12.67 10.91 -17.86
N ALA A 60 13.51 10.70 -16.84
CA ALA A 60 13.47 9.48 -16.04
C ALA A 60 12.14 9.31 -15.28
N LEU A 61 11.54 10.40 -14.83
CA LEU A 61 10.21 10.40 -14.21
C LEU A 61 9.13 9.99 -15.21
N HIS A 62 9.21 10.47 -16.46
CA HIS A 62 8.28 10.08 -17.51
C HIS A 62 8.40 8.60 -17.84
N GLN A 63 9.62 8.10 -18.04
CA GLN A 63 9.90 6.69 -18.30
C GLN A 63 9.45 5.79 -17.15
N LEU A 64 9.65 6.22 -15.90
CA LEU A 64 9.14 5.51 -14.73
C LEU A 64 7.62 5.41 -14.77
N GLU A 65 6.92 6.52 -15.05
CA GLU A 65 5.47 6.51 -15.15
C GLU A 65 4.96 5.64 -16.29
N GLU A 66 5.61 5.64 -17.44
CA GLU A 66 5.27 4.74 -18.55
C GLU A 66 5.48 3.27 -18.18
N ARG A 67 6.62 2.93 -17.55
CA ARG A 67 6.88 1.58 -17.03
C ARG A 67 5.77 1.13 -16.08
N LEU A 68 5.38 2.01 -15.16
CA LEU A 68 4.33 1.74 -14.17
C LEU A 68 2.93 1.68 -14.80
N ARG A 69 2.68 2.40 -15.90
CA ARG A 69 1.43 2.23 -16.68
C ARG A 69 1.42 0.88 -17.40
N ASN A 70 2.54 0.50 -18.00
CA ASN A 70 2.68 -0.80 -18.68
C ASN A 70 2.55 -1.98 -17.71
N SER A 71 3.01 -1.83 -16.46
CA SER A 71 2.83 -2.84 -15.41
C SER A 71 1.46 -2.79 -14.72
N GLY A 72 0.57 -1.87 -15.10
CA GLY A 72 -0.77 -1.72 -14.50
C GLY A 72 -0.77 -1.17 -13.07
N VAL A 73 0.32 -0.54 -12.63
CA VAL A 73 0.42 0.17 -11.35
C VAL A 73 -0.23 1.54 -11.43
N LEU A 74 0.01 2.27 -12.52
CA LEU A 74 -0.63 3.56 -12.80
C LEU A 74 -1.83 3.38 -13.75
N PRO A 75 -2.98 4.04 -13.49
CA PRO A 75 -4.07 4.04 -14.45
C PRO A 75 -3.65 4.73 -15.75
N THR A 76 -4.05 4.16 -16.89
CA THR A 76 -3.76 4.73 -18.21
C THR A 76 -4.31 6.16 -18.28
N LEU A 77 -3.46 7.11 -18.72
CA LEU A 77 -3.91 8.47 -19.03
C LEU A 77 -4.88 8.37 -20.21
N ALA A 78 -6.19 8.39 -19.93
CA ALA A 78 -7.18 8.47 -20.99
C ALA A 78 -6.92 9.75 -21.80
N ALA A 79 -6.81 9.61 -23.11
CA ALA A 79 -6.63 10.72 -24.03
C ALA A 79 -7.72 11.80 -23.81
N PRO A 80 -7.39 13.10 -23.92
CA PRO A 80 -8.37 14.17 -23.78
C PRO A 80 -9.25 14.18 -25.04
N GLY A 81 -10.36 13.44 -25.03
CA GLY A 81 -11.24 13.41 -26.20
C GLY A 81 -12.43 12.47 -26.16
N ASN A 82 -12.51 11.53 -25.21
CA ASN A 82 -13.72 10.74 -25.05
C ASN A 82 -14.01 10.55 -23.56
N LEU A 83 -14.67 11.55 -22.97
CA LEU A 83 -15.27 11.45 -21.65
C LEU A 83 -16.68 10.90 -21.82
N PRO A 84 -16.94 9.59 -21.60
CA PRO A 84 -18.23 9.22 -21.05
C PRO A 84 -18.35 9.94 -19.68
N PRO A 85 -19.57 10.32 -19.26
CA PRO A 85 -19.77 11.07 -18.02
C PRO A 85 -19.04 10.37 -16.89
N LEU A 86 -18.37 11.15 -16.02
CA LEU A 86 -17.65 10.67 -14.85
C LEU A 86 -18.52 9.67 -14.07
N ARG A 87 -18.43 8.39 -14.42
CA ARG A 87 -18.72 7.30 -13.51
C ARG A 87 -17.55 7.32 -12.56
N THR A 88 -17.76 8.05 -11.47
CA THR A 88 -16.87 8.17 -10.32
C THR A 88 -16.22 6.82 -10.07
N LYS A 89 -14.91 6.69 -10.34
CA LYS A 89 -14.14 5.47 -10.03
C LYS A 89 -14.29 5.04 -8.57
N GLY A 90 -14.71 5.94 -7.69
CA GLY A 90 -15.14 5.62 -6.33
C GLY A 90 -16.32 4.65 -6.24
N GLN A 91 -17.17 4.49 -7.25
CA GLN A 91 -18.35 3.62 -7.16
C GLN A 91 -18.03 2.15 -7.48
N ILE A 92 -17.10 1.89 -8.40
CA ILE A 92 -16.62 0.52 -8.70
C ILE A 92 -15.63 0.04 -7.62
N GLN A 93 -14.79 0.96 -7.11
CA GLN A 93 -13.92 0.66 -5.97
C GLN A 93 -14.74 0.51 -4.68
N ALA A 94 -15.72 1.38 -4.41
CA ALA A 94 -16.59 1.22 -3.24
C ALA A 94 -17.45 -0.05 -3.30
N SER A 95 -17.87 -0.52 -4.49
CA SER A 95 -18.56 -1.81 -4.58
C SER A 95 -17.63 -2.99 -4.27
N SER A 96 -16.41 -3.01 -4.81
CA SER A 96 -15.45 -4.08 -4.48
C SER A 96 -15.00 -4.01 -3.02
N ASP A 97 -14.83 -2.81 -2.49
CA ASP A 97 -14.43 -2.57 -1.11
C ASP A 97 -15.57 -2.94 -0.16
N ALA A 98 -16.83 -2.65 -0.49
CA ALA A 98 -17.97 -3.07 0.31
C ALA A 98 -18.14 -4.59 0.33
N GLU A 99 -17.90 -5.29 -0.78
CA GLU A 99 -17.92 -6.76 -0.81
C GLU A 99 -16.78 -7.37 0.00
N ARG A 100 -15.57 -6.81 -0.12
CA ARG A 100 -14.41 -7.24 0.68
C ARG A 100 -14.63 -6.97 2.17
N LEU A 101 -15.21 -5.83 2.52
CA LEU A 101 -15.49 -5.42 3.89
C LEU A 101 -16.56 -6.34 4.51
N LYS A 102 -17.63 -6.68 3.78
CA LYS A 102 -18.63 -7.67 4.22
C LYS A 102 -18.03 -9.06 4.45
N ARG A 103 -17.14 -9.52 3.56
CA ARG A 103 -16.44 -10.81 3.74
C ARG A 103 -15.56 -10.79 4.97
N LEU A 104 -14.78 -9.72 5.16
CA LEU A 104 -13.91 -9.55 6.32
C LEU A 104 -14.70 -9.44 7.63
N GLU A 105 -15.84 -8.76 7.64
CA GLU A 105 -16.74 -8.68 8.81
C GLU A 105 -17.32 -10.05 9.16
N ALA A 106 -17.72 -10.84 8.16
CA ALA A 106 -18.20 -12.21 8.35
C ALA A 106 -17.10 -13.14 8.88
N GLU A 107 -15.88 -13.04 8.35
CA GLU A 107 -14.73 -13.78 8.87
C GLU A 107 -14.38 -13.35 10.31
N ASN A 108 -14.44 -12.06 10.62
CA ASN A 108 -14.16 -11.57 11.97
C ASN A 108 -15.19 -12.07 12.99
N SER A 109 -16.47 -12.10 12.62
CA SER A 109 -17.53 -12.61 13.51
C SER A 109 -17.38 -14.12 13.74
N ALA A 110 -17.10 -14.89 12.69
CA ALA A 110 -16.83 -16.33 12.79
C ALA A 110 -15.63 -16.62 13.70
N LEU A 111 -14.50 -15.92 13.47
CA LEU A 111 -13.30 -16.07 14.29
C LEU A 111 -13.54 -15.67 15.75
N ARG A 112 -14.36 -14.64 16.01
CA ARG A 112 -14.72 -14.25 17.38
C ARG A 112 -15.55 -15.33 18.09
N VAL A 113 -16.45 -16.00 17.36
CA VAL A 113 -17.24 -17.11 17.91
C VAL A 113 -16.34 -18.30 18.23
N GLU A 114 -15.43 -18.68 17.32
CA GLU A 114 -14.47 -19.76 17.59
C GLU A 114 -13.57 -19.45 18.78
N LEU A 115 -13.07 -18.21 18.89
CA LEU A 115 -12.29 -17.78 20.06
C LEU A 115 -13.09 -17.83 21.35
N ALA A 116 -14.39 -17.53 21.32
CA ALA A 116 -15.24 -17.63 22.49
C ALA A 116 -15.43 -19.09 22.93
N ASP A 117 -15.72 -19.98 21.98
CA ASP A 117 -15.90 -21.41 22.25
C ASP A 117 -14.60 -22.06 22.78
N LEU A 118 -13.46 -21.79 22.12
CA LEU A 118 -12.15 -22.26 22.59
C LEU A 118 -11.81 -21.76 24.00
N ARG A 119 -12.15 -20.50 24.32
CA ARG A 119 -11.96 -19.96 25.68
C ARG A 119 -12.86 -20.63 26.71
N GLU A 120 -14.09 -20.97 26.35
CA GLU A 120 -15.00 -21.70 27.23
C GLU A 120 -14.50 -23.12 27.50
N GLN A 121 -14.05 -23.83 26.46
CA GLN A 121 -13.43 -25.15 26.59
C GLN A 121 -12.20 -25.09 27.51
N LEU A 122 -11.31 -24.12 27.32
CA LEU A 122 -10.16 -23.92 28.20
C LEU A 122 -10.57 -23.64 29.64
N LYS A 123 -11.63 -22.86 29.87
CA LYS A 123 -12.14 -22.60 31.22
C LYS A 123 -12.64 -23.89 31.87
N ARG A 124 -13.31 -24.76 31.11
CA ARG A 124 -13.77 -26.07 31.59
C ARG A 124 -12.61 -26.99 31.94
N PHE A 125 -11.58 -27.05 31.08
CA PHE A 125 -10.37 -27.83 31.38
C PHE A 125 -9.66 -27.31 32.63
N LYS A 126 -9.49 -25.99 32.78
CA LYS A 126 -8.92 -25.39 33.99
C LYS A 126 -9.73 -25.70 35.25
N ALA A 127 -11.05 -25.72 35.17
CA ALA A 127 -11.89 -26.10 36.30
C ALA A 127 -11.68 -27.57 36.69
N ILE A 128 -11.55 -28.47 35.69
CA ILE A 128 -11.23 -29.88 35.93
C ILE A 128 -9.83 -30.04 36.52
N GLU A 129 -8.83 -29.32 36.01
CA GLU A 129 -7.47 -29.29 36.57
C GLU A 129 -7.46 -28.81 38.02
N SER A 130 -8.25 -27.78 38.36
CA SER A 130 -8.39 -27.29 39.74
C SER A 130 -8.93 -28.37 40.67
N VAL A 131 -10.00 -29.06 40.26
CA VAL A 131 -10.60 -30.15 41.05
C VAL A 131 -9.65 -31.35 41.16
N LEU A 132 -8.91 -31.68 40.11
CA LEU A 132 -7.89 -32.73 40.13
C LEU A 132 -6.69 -32.38 41.02
N ALA A 133 -6.29 -31.10 41.05
CA ALA A 133 -5.26 -30.59 41.95
C ALA A 133 -5.72 -30.64 43.42
N GLU A 134 -6.96 -30.22 43.70
CA GLU A 134 -7.56 -30.29 45.04
C GLU A 134 -7.75 -31.72 45.54
N THR A 135 -8.05 -32.67 44.65
CA THR A 135 -8.21 -34.10 44.97
C THR A 135 -6.89 -34.89 44.90
N GLY A 136 -5.76 -34.22 44.61
CA GLY A 136 -4.41 -34.83 44.63
C GLY A 136 -4.11 -35.81 43.49
N ARG A 137 -4.88 -35.80 42.40
CA ARG A 137 -4.76 -36.72 41.24
C ARG A 137 -4.28 -36.00 39.97
N LEU A 138 -3.27 -35.13 40.09
CA LEU A 138 -2.64 -34.52 38.92
C LEU A 138 -1.94 -35.59 38.07
N PRO A 139 -2.28 -35.76 36.77
CA PRO A 139 -1.47 -36.54 35.87
C PRO A 139 -0.12 -35.83 35.69
N ARG A 140 0.99 -36.54 35.92
CA ARG A 140 2.35 -36.08 35.65
C ARG A 140 2.64 -36.04 34.16
#